data_AF-A0A348DE06-F1
#
_entry.id   AF-A0A348DE06-F1
#
_cell.length_a   1.000
_cell.length_b   1.000
_cell.length_c   1.000
_cell.angle_alpha   90.00
_cell.angle_beta   90.00
_cell.angle_gamma   90.00
#
_symmetry.space_group_name_H-M   'P 1'
#
loop_
_entity.id
_entity.type
_entity.pdbx_description
1 polymer ?
#
loop_
_entity_poly.entity_id
_entity_poly.type
_entity_poly.pdbx_seq_one_letter_code
_entity_poly.pdbx_strand_id
1 'polypeptide(L)'
;MNMQWFYQIPGVDELESAESFFDFFSVPYEPAVLRSRCLLVLKAFHHKLRDNVPLRNLLEEDTRAPWLLARRLLAESYQQQISGGGQ
;
A
#
# COMPACT_ATOMS: atom_id res chain seq x y z
N MET A 1 -11.52 3.88 13.77
CA MET A 1 -11.35 4.76 12.59
C MET A 1 -10.85 3.86 11.48
N ASN A 2 -11.77 3.46 10.61
CA ASN A 2 -11.60 2.31 9.74
C ASN A 2 -10.88 2.69 8.45
N MET A 3 -10.01 1.80 7.97
CA MET A 3 -9.35 1.86 6.65
C MET A 3 -10.34 1.68 5.48
N GLN A 4 -11.61 2.05 5.65
CA GLN A 4 -12.69 1.80 4.68
C GLN A 4 -12.39 2.42 3.32
N TRP A 5 -11.66 3.53 3.27
CA TRP A 5 -11.25 4.16 2.01
C TRP A 5 -10.36 3.24 1.14
N PHE A 6 -9.55 2.40 1.77
CA PHE A 6 -8.69 1.46 1.04
C PHE A 6 -9.53 0.38 0.37
N TYR A 7 -10.48 -0.22 1.11
CA TYR A 7 -11.43 -1.21 0.60
C TYR A 7 -12.43 -0.66 -0.44
N GLN A 8 -12.47 0.65 -0.68
CA GLN A 8 -13.27 1.26 -1.75
C GLN A 8 -12.56 1.19 -3.10
N ILE A 9 -11.27 0.83 -3.13
CA ILE A 9 -10.51 0.68 -4.38
C ILE A 9 -11.01 -0.58 -5.11
N PRO A 10 -11.54 -0.46 -6.34
CA PRO A 10 -12.06 -1.61 -7.07
C PRO A 10 -10.92 -2.59 -7.39
N GLY A 11 -11.11 -3.88 -7.08
CA GLY A 11 -10.11 -4.94 -7.29
C GLY A 11 -9.11 -5.14 -6.15
N VAL A 12 -9.12 -4.28 -5.12
CA VAL A 12 -8.20 -4.42 -3.97
C VAL A 12 -8.56 -5.59 -3.04
N ASP A 13 -9.85 -5.92 -2.97
CA ASP A 13 -10.40 -7.00 -2.14
C ASP A 13 -10.06 -8.38 -2.73
N GLU A 14 -9.83 -8.45 -4.04
CA GLU A 14 -9.39 -9.65 -4.75
C GLU A 14 -7.91 -9.97 -4.49
N LEU A 15 -7.16 -9.06 -3.85
CA LEU A 15 -5.73 -9.22 -3.60
C LEU A 15 -5.49 -10.04 -2.34
N GLU A 16 -5.24 -11.32 -2.53
CA GLU A 16 -4.98 -12.29 -1.44
C GLU A 16 -3.50 -12.40 -1.05
N SER A 17 -2.58 -11.86 -1.87
CA SER A 17 -1.12 -11.98 -1.67
C SER A 17 -0.41 -10.64 -1.84
N ALA A 18 0.69 -10.43 -1.11
CA ALA A 18 1.52 -9.22 -1.26
C ALA A 18 1.92 -8.98 -2.72
N GLU A 19 2.38 -10.02 -3.42
CA GLU A 19 2.77 -9.95 -4.83
C GLU A 19 1.63 -9.38 -5.70
N SER A 20 0.39 -9.80 -5.46
CA SER A 20 -0.80 -9.26 -6.13
C SER A 20 -1.00 -7.78 -5.85
N PHE A 21 -0.75 -7.30 -4.61
CA PHE A 21 -0.78 -5.87 -4.32
C PHE A 21 0.26 -5.10 -5.13
N PHE A 22 1.49 -5.59 -5.21
CA PHE A 22 2.53 -4.90 -5.98
C PHE A 22 2.24 -4.91 -7.48
N ASP A 23 1.74 -6.02 -8.02
CA ASP A 23 1.33 -6.13 -9.42
C ASP A 23 0.16 -5.18 -9.75
N PHE A 24 -0.88 -5.20 -8.92
CA PHE A 24 -2.06 -4.35 -9.06
C PHE A 24 -1.74 -2.86 -8.99
N PHE A 25 -0.88 -2.45 -8.05
CA PHE A 25 -0.43 -1.06 -7.95
C PHE A 25 0.71 -0.69 -8.91
N SER A 26 1.17 -1.64 -9.74
CA SER A 26 2.28 -1.48 -10.66
C SER A 26 3.51 -0.82 -9.98
N VAL A 27 3.87 -1.38 -8.82
CA VAL A 27 5.02 -0.96 -8.02
C VAL A 27 6.15 -1.94 -8.29
N PRO A 28 7.36 -1.47 -8.67
CA PRO A 28 8.49 -2.36 -8.88
C PRO A 28 8.91 -3.01 -7.54
N TYR A 29 9.03 -4.32 -7.53
CA TYR A 29 9.46 -5.11 -6.38
C TYR A 29 10.35 -6.27 -6.81
N GLU A 30 11.21 -6.72 -5.90
CA GLU A 30 11.96 -7.97 -6.07
C GLU A 30 11.25 -9.09 -5.31
N PRO A 31 10.84 -10.18 -5.98
CA PRO A 31 10.08 -11.25 -5.34
C PRO A 31 10.89 -11.96 -4.23
N ALA A 32 12.20 -12.10 -4.38
CA ALA A 32 13.05 -12.71 -3.35
C ALA A 32 13.09 -11.88 -2.04
N VAL A 33 13.19 -10.55 -2.19
CA VAL A 33 13.20 -9.60 -1.06
C VAL A 33 11.81 -9.47 -0.46
N LEU A 34 10.79 -9.36 -1.32
CA LEU A 34 9.41 -9.26 -0.90
C LEU A 34 8.99 -10.51 -0.13
N ARG A 35 9.25 -11.73 -0.61
CA ARG A 35 8.89 -12.96 0.14
C ARG A 35 9.58 -13.02 1.52
N SER A 36 10.82 -12.55 1.62
CA SER A 36 11.57 -12.54 2.87
C SER A 36 11.09 -11.47 3.86
N ARG A 37 10.61 -10.33 3.37
CA ARG A 37 10.19 -9.16 4.19
C ARG A 37 8.69 -8.84 4.08
N CYS A 38 7.90 -9.75 3.51
CA CYS A 38 6.51 -9.54 3.13
C CYS A 38 5.67 -9.04 4.31
N LEU A 39 5.79 -9.73 5.44
CA LEU A 39 5.08 -9.39 6.67
C LEU A 39 5.46 -8.01 7.21
N LEU A 40 6.73 -7.61 7.12
CA LEU A 40 7.21 -6.31 7.56
C LEU A 40 6.70 -5.19 6.64
N VAL A 41 6.77 -5.41 5.33
CA VAL A 41 6.30 -4.48 4.30
C VAL A 41 4.79 -4.27 4.44
N LEU A 42 4.00 -5.35 4.54
CA LEU A 42 2.55 -5.28 4.71
C LEU A 42 2.16 -4.62 6.04
N LYS A 43 2.88 -4.92 7.13
CA LYS A 43 2.62 -4.28 8.43
C LYS A 43 2.91 -2.78 8.39
N ALA A 44 4.02 -2.38 7.79
CA ALA A 44 4.36 -0.96 7.60
C ALA A 44 3.33 -0.26 6.71
N PHE A 45 2.90 -0.94 5.63
CA PHE A 45 1.87 -0.45 4.73
C PHE A 45 0.53 -0.25 5.45
N HIS A 46 0.04 -1.24 6.19
CA HIS A 46 -1.17 -1.12 7.01
C HIS A 46 -1.05 0.02 8.03
N HIS A 47 0.10 0.19 8.66
CA HIS A 47 0.31 1.28 9.58
C HIS A 47 0.19 2.64 8.87
N LYS A 48 0.86 2.78 7.72
CA LYS A 48 0.78 3.99 6.89
C LYS A 48 -0.62 4.26 6.37
N LEU A 49 -1.39 3.25 5.97
CA LEU A 49 -2.80 3.40 5.54
C LEU A 49 -3.68 3.97 6.67
N ARG A 50 -3.42 3.55 7.91
CA ARG A 50 -4.15 4.03 9.08
C ARG A 50 -3.78 5.46 9.47
N ASP A 51 -2.51 5.80 9.28
CA ASP A 51 -1.97 7.12 9.61
C ASP A 51 -2.35 8.16 8.53
N ASN A 52 -2.28 7.74 7.27
CA ASN A 52 -2.62 8.55 6.09
C ASN A 52 -4.07 8.31 5.66
N VAL A 53 -5.00 8.42 6.61
CA VAL A 53 -6.41 8.49 6.25
C VAL A 53 -6.61 9.84 5.57
N PRO A 54 -6.94 9.90 4.27
CA PRO A 54 -7.23 11.16 3.64
C PRO A 54 -8.39 11.80 4.41
N LEU A 55 -8.17 13.03 4.88
CA LEU A 55 -9.25 13.92 5.28
C LEU A 55 -10.07 14.11 4.01
N ARG A 56 -11.05 13.22 3.80
CA ARG A 56 -11.90 13.18 2.62
C ARG A 56 -12.74 14.43 2.65
N ASN A 57 -12.17 15.52 2.15
CA ASN A 57 -12.94 16.69 1.76
C ASN A 57 -13.82 16.16 0.64
N LEU A 58 -15.13 16.09 0.90
CA LEU A 58 -16.17 15.45 0.09
C LEU A 58 -16.33 16.04 -1.34
N LEU A 59 -15.39 16.85 -1.79
CA LEU A 59 -15.45 17.67 -2.98
C LEU A 59 -14.72 17.07 -4.19
N GLU A 60 -13.81 16.10 -3.99
CA GLU A 60 -13.07 15.48 -5.08
C GLU A 60 -13.52 14.01 -5.24
N GLU A 61 -14.45 13.79 -6.16
CA GLU A 61 -14.93 12.48 -6.63
C GLU A 61 -13.89 11.74 -7.49
N ASP A 62 -12.60 12.02 -7.30
CA ASP A 62 -11.56 11.36 -8.08
C ASP A 62 -11.33 9.94 -7.53
N THR A 63 -11.93 8.97 -8.20
CA THR A 63 -11.85 7.54 -7.87
C THR A 63 -10.40 7.02 -7.88
N ARG A 64 -9.46 7.74 -8.51
CA ARG A 64 -8.04 7.36 -8.58
C ARG A 64 -7.21 7.91 -7.44
N ALA A 65 -7.67 8.95 -6.73
CA ALA A 65 -6.98 9.48 -5.55
C ALA A 65 -6.64 8.41 -4.48
N PRO A 66 -7.58 7.54 -4.03
CA PRO A 66 -7.25 6.49 -3.06
C PRO A 66 -6.29 5.45 -3.64
N TRP A 67 -6.39 5.12 -4.94
CA TRP A 67 -5.50 4.18 -5.60
C TRP A 67 -4.05 4.72 -5.66
N LEU A 68 -3.88 5.98 -6.04
CA LEU A 68 -2.57 6.64 -6.10
C LEU A 68 -1.92 6.76 -4.71
N LEU A 69 -2.72 7.08 -3.69
CA LEU A 69 -2.25 7.14 -2.32
C LEU A 69 -1.79 5.76 -1.84
N ALA A 70 -2.61 4.73 -2.01
CA ALA A 70 -2.25 3.36 -1.67
C ALA A 70 -0.95 2.91 -2.37
N ARG A 71 -0.85 3.14 -3.68
CA ARG A 71 0.37 2.87 -4.47
C ARG A 71 1.60 3.51 -3.86
N ARG A 72 1.51 4.81 -3.51
CA ARG A 72 2.63 5.56 -2.93
C ARG A 72 3.02 5.00 -1.56
N LEU A 73 2.05 4.74 -0.69
CA LEU A 73 2.31 4.20 0.65
C LEU A 73 2.92 2.78 0.58
N LEU A 74 2.50 1.96 -0.39
CA LEU A 74 3.06 0.63 -0.63
C LEU A 74 4.52 0.72 -1.08
N ALA A 75 4.79 1.56 -2.09
CA ALA A 75 6.14 1.80 -2.59
C ALA A 75 7.07 2.34 -1.48
N GLU A 76 6.60 3.33 -0.71
CA GLU A 76 7.36 3.85 0.43
C GLU A 76 7.63 2.78 1.48
N SER A 77 6.63 1.97 1.83
CA SER A 77 6.80 0.88 2.82
C SER A 77 7.84 -0.13 2.35
N TYR A 78 7.82 -0.50 1.07
CA TYR A 78 8.81 -1.39 0.48
C TYR A 78 10.20 -0.77 0.46
N GLN A 79 10.33 0.46 -0.03
CA GLN A 79 11.59 1.21 -0.08
C GLN A 79 12.21 1.37 1.32
N GLN A 80 11.41 1.65 2.34
CA GLN A 80 11.89 1.73 3.73
C GLN A 80 12.41 0.39 4.24
N GLN A 81 11.74 -0.72 3.90
CA GLN A 81 12.18 -2.05 4.31
C GLN A 81 13.46 -2.50 3.61
N ILE A 82 13.70 -2.10 2.36
CA ILE A 82 14.96 -2.41 1.67
C ILE A 82 16.09 -1.44 2.06
N SER A 83 15.77 -0.17 2.33
CA SER A 83 16.74 0.87 2.71
C SER A 83 17.14 0.81 4.18
N GLY A 84 16.29 0.26 5.05
CA GLY A 84 16.56 0.07 6.48
C GLY A 84 17.54 -1.06 6.82
N GLY A 85 18.20 -1.67 5.84
CA GLY A 85 19.24 -2.69 6.02
C GLY A 85 20.64 -2.14 6.33
N GLY A 86 20.77 -0.85 6.62
CA GLY A 86 22.03 -0.19 6.94
C GLY A 86 21.92 0.66 8.20
N GLN A 87 21.95 0.03 9.37
CA GLN A 87 22.54 0.62 10.57
C GLN A 87 23.00 -0.46 11.55
#